data_AF-W4Q543-F1
#
_entry.id   AF-W4Q543-F1
#
_cell.length_a   1.000
_cell.length_b   1.000
_cell.length_c   1.000
_cell.angle_alpha   90.00
_cell.angle_beta   90.00
_cell.angle_gamma   90.00
#
_symmetry.space_group_name_H-M   'P 1'
#
loop_
_entity.id
_entity.type
_entity.pdbx_description
1 polymer ?
#
loop_
_entity_poly.entity_id
_entity_poly.type
_entity_poly.pdbx_seq_one_letter_code
_entity_poly.pdbx_strand_id
1 'polypeptide(L)'
;MKNNVSSLQSQNTIFQAEQSVEHAHQAINDALSHPETQTIENAQNSIEKAEHALSQAADFENQDAVQLVREQFEQYKQSFKKVANRSGQ
;
A
#
# COMPACT_ATOMS: atom_id res chain seq x y z
N MET A 1 1.53 -24.59 24.38
CA MET A 1 2.18 -24.40 23.06
C MET A 1 1.25 -23.52 22.21
N LYS A 2 1.41 -22.18 22.23
CA LYS A 2 0.52 -21.24 21.50
C LYS A 2 1.27 -20.10 20.77
N ASN A 3 2.60 -20.12 20.73
CA ASN A 3 3.39 -18.95 20.30
C ASN A 3 3.98 -19.04 18.89
N ASN A 4 3.97 -20.23 18.26
CA ASN A 4 4.60 -20.43 16.95
C ASN A 4 3.71 -20.01 15.76
N VAL A 5 2.38 -20.15 15.86
CA VAL A 5 1.47 -19.76 14.76
C VAL A 5 1.34 -18.24 14.63
N SER A 6 1.33 -17.51 15.75
CA SER A 6 1.15 -16.05 15.76
C SER A 6 2.35 -15.32 15.14
N SER A 7 3.58 -15.81 15.34
CA SER A 7 4.77 -15.25 14.73
C SER A 7 4.83 -15.46 13.21
N LEU A 8 4.42 -16.62 12.71
CA LEU A 8 4.34 -16.89 11.26
C LEU A 8 3.21 -16.11 10.59
N GLN A 9 2.08 -15.98 11.28
CA GLN A 9 0.92 -15.24 10.78
C GLN A 9 1.22 -13.73 10.71
N SER A 10 1.90 -13.17 11.71
CA SER A 10 2.35 -11.77 11.72
C SER A 10 3.29 -11.48 10.54
N GLN A 11 4.29 -12.36 10.31
CA GLN A 11 5.22 -12.21 9.19
C GLN A 11 4.52 -12.29 7.83
N ASN A 12 3.54 -13.20 7.67
CA ASN A 12 2.79 -13.31 6.43
C ASN A 12 1.90 -12.07 6.18
N THR A 13 1.33 -11.48 7.24
CA THR A 13 0.48 -10.29 7.10
C THR A 13 1.29 -9.04 6.74
N ILE A 14 2.48 -8.88 7.34
CA ILE A 14 3.41 -7.79 6.98
C ILE A 14 3.87 -7.94 5.54
N PHE A 15 4.25 -9.15 5.12
CA PHE A 15 4.64 -9.42 3.74
C PHE A 15 3.51 -9.09 2.74
N GLN A 16 2.27 -9.44 3.07
CA GLN A 16 1.11 -9.07 2.25
C GLN A 16 0.90 -7.55 2.18
N ALA A 17 1.15 -6.83 3.27
CA ALA A 17 1.08 -5.37 3.29
C ALA A 17 2.18 -4.74 2.44
N GLU A 18 3.43 -5.21 2.56
CA GLU A 18 4.54 -4.76 1.74
C GLU A 18 4.29 -4.99 0.24
N GLN A 19 3.87 -6.21 -0.14
CA GLN A 19 3.53 -6.54 -1.51
C GLN A 19 2.39 -5.66 -2.05
N SER A 20 1.37 -5.41 -1.24
CA SER A 20 0.27 -4.52 -1.64
C SER A 20 0.74 -3.09 -1.86
N VAL A 21 1.66 -2.60 -1.02
CA VAL A 21 2.28 -1.27 -1.15
C VAL A 21 3.16 -1.18 -2.38
N GLU A 22 3.96 -2.21 -2.68
CA GLU A 22 4.74 -2.28 -3.92
C GLU A 22 3.85 -2.26 -5.16
N HIS A 23 2.76 -3.04 -5.16
CA HIS A 23 1.79 -3.04 -6.25
C HIS A 23 1.13 -1.66 -6.43
N ALA A 24 0.76 -1.01 -5.32
CA ALA A 24 0.24 0.35 -5.37
C ALA A 24 1.28 1.33 -5.93
N HIS A 25 2.54 1.22 -5.52
CA HIS A 25 3.62 2.04 -6.05
C HIS A 25 3.81 1.85 -7.56
N GLN A 26 3.76 0.62 -8.07
CA GLN A 26 3.83 0.35 -9.51
C GLN A 26 2.65 0.99 -10.25
N ALA A 27 1.42 0.75 -9.79
CA ALA A 27 0.23 1.34 -10.42
C ALA A 27 0.23 2.87 -10.36
N ILE A 28 0.74 3.46 -9.28
CA ILE A 28 0.95 4.90 -9.17
C ILE A 28 1.98 5.36 -10.21
N ASN A 29 3.12 4.68 -10.37
CA ASN A 29 4.11 5.04 -11.39
C ASN A 29 3.56 4.94 -12.82
N ASP A 30 2.72 3.95 -13.09
CA ASP A 30 2.01 3.83 -14.37
C ASP A 30 1.09 5.05 -14.57
N ALA A 31 0.32 5.43 -13.55
CA ALA A 31 -0.52 6.63 -13.61
C ALA A 31 0.30 7.93 -13.72
N LEU A 32 1.47 8.02 -13.07
CA LEU A 32 2.37 9.18 -13.16
C LEU A 32 2.92 9.34 -14.59
N SER A 33 3.25 8.23 -15.25
CA SER A 33 3.82 8.21 -16.60
C SER A 33 2.73 8.36 -17.67
N HIS A 34 1.61 7.69 -17.47
CA HIS A 34 0.45 7.64 -18.37
C HIS A 34 -0.81 7.97 -17.57
N PRO A 35 -1.14 9.26 -17.39
CA PRO A 35 -2.25 9.70 -16.54
C PRO A 35 -3.62 9.54 -17.23
N GLU A 36 -3.96 8.31 -17.56
CA GLU A 36 -5.21 7.89 -18.19
C GLU A 36 -6.20 7.37 -17.15
N THR A 37 -7.49 7.34 -17.48
CA THR A 37 -8.55 6.91 -16.54
C THR A 37 -8.26 5.52 -15.98
N GLN A 38 -7.86 4.57 -16.82
CA GLN A 38 -7.59 3.19 -16.42
C GLN A 38 -6.42 3.06 -15.43
N THR A 39 -5.33 3.81 -15.63
CA THR A 39 -4.16 3.75 -14.73
C THR A 39 -4.45 4.45 -13.41
N ILE A 40 -5.22 5.53 -13.43
CA ILE A 40 -5.70 6.23 -12.23
C ILE A 40 -6.62 5.33 -11.40
N GLU A 41 -7.60 4.68 -12.03
CA GLU A 41 -8.50 3.73 -11.36
C GLU A 41 -7.73 2.54 -10.79
N ASN A 42 -6.77 2.00 -11.54
CA ASN A 42 -5.94 0.89 -11.08
C ASN A 42 -5.05 1.29 -9.88
N ALA A 43 -4.47 2.49 -9.92
CA ALA A 43 -3.72 3.06 -8.81
C ALA A 43 -4.59 3.25 -7.57
N GLN A 44 -5.81 3.78 -7.72
CA GLN A 44 -6.77 3.94 -6.62
C GLN A 44 -7.13 2.59 -5.99
N ASN A 45 -7.48 1.59 -6.79
CA ASN A 45 -7.82 0.25 -6.30
C ASN A 45 -6.64 -0.39 -5.55
N SER A 46 -5.41 -0.20 -6.07
CA SER A 46 -4.20 -0.72 -5.44
C SER A 46 -3.88 0.00 -4.13
N ILE A 47 -4.10 1.31 -4.06
CA ILE A 47 -3.99 2.12 -2.83
C ILE A 47 -4.95 1.59 -1.76
N GLU A 48 -6.23 1.38 -2.10
CA GLU A 48 -7.22 0.86 -1.16
C GLU A 48 -6.82 -0.51 -0.59
N LYS A 49 -6.34 -1.42 -1.46
CA LYS A 49 -5.84 -2.73 -1.03
C LYS A 49 -4.64 -2.62 -0.09
N ALA A 50 -3.70 -1.74 -0.40
CA ALA A 50 -2.54 -1.48 0.45
C ALA A 50 -2.95 -0.92 1.82
N GLU A 51 -3.91 0.01 1.89
CA GLU A 51 -4.44 0.53 3.15
C GLU A 51 -5.10 -0.57 3.99
N HIS A 52 -5.92 -1.41 3.35
CA HIS A 52 -6.53 -2.56 4.03
C HIS A 52 -5.49 -3.56 4.56
N ALA A 53 -4.43 -3.84 3.79
CA ALA A 53 -3.38 -4.75 4.22
C ALA A 53 -2.54 -4.17 5.36
N LEU A 54 -2.19 -2.88 5.29
CA LEU A 54 -1.51 -2.17 6.38
C LEU A 54 -2.35 -2.10 7.65
N SER A 55 -3.66 -1.85 7.53
CA SER A 55 -4.56 -1.82 8.68
C SER A 55 -4.69 -3.20 9.34
N GLN A 56 -4.68 -4.28 8.56
CA GLN A 56 -4.66 -5.64 9.11
C GLN A 56 -3.31 -5.95 9.78
N ALA A 57 -2.20 -5.55 9.15
CA ALA A 57 -0.87 -5.75 9.72
C ALA A 57 -0.66 -4.95 11.03
N ALA A 58 -1.30 -3.78 11.15
CA ALA A 58 -1.24 -2.93 12.34
C ALA A 58 -1.88 -3.56 13.58
N ASP A 59 -2.75 -4.56 13.42
CA ASP A 59 -3.37 -5.29 14.54
C ASP A 59 -2.39 -6.28 15.21
N PHE A 60 -1.24 -6.55 14.58
CA PHE A 60 -0.21 -7.46 15.09
C PHE A 60 0.86 -6.72 15.90
N GLU A 61 1.65 -7.48 16.68
CA GLU A 61 2.66 -6.95 17.61
C GLU A 61 3.79 -6.14 16.96
N ASN A 62 4.03 -6.29 15.65
CA ASN A 62 5.15 -5.65 14.94
C ASN A 62 4.75 -4.32 14.28
N GLN A 63 4.29 -3.37 15.11
CA GLN A 63 3.82 -2.07 14.63
C GLN A 63 4.92 -1.21 14.03
N ASP A 64 6.18 -1.32 14.49
CA ASP A 64 7.31 -0.59 13.93
C ASP A 64 7.53 -0.87 12.44
N ALA A 65 7.52 -2.15 12.04
CA ALA A 65 7.66 -2.52 10.63
C ALA A 65 6.49 -1.99 9.79
N VAL A 66 5.26 -2.12 10.30
CA VAL A 66 4.05 -1.62 9.62
C VAL A 66 4.10 -0.11 9.46
N GLN A 67 4.60 0.60 10.47
CA GLN A 67 4.70 2.05 10.43
C GLN A 67 5.69 2.53 9.35
N LEU A 68 6.86 1.89 9.23
CA LEU A 68 7.82 2.20 8.17
C LEU A 68 7.22 2.03 6.77
N VAL A 69 6.49 0.94 6.55
CA VAL A 69 5.82 0.66 5.28
C VAL A 69 4.70 1.68 5.03
N ARG A 70 3.94 2.04 6.07
CA ARG A 70 2.89 3.07 6.00
C ARG A 70 3.44 4.45 5.66
N GLU A 71 4.56 4.85 6.27
CA GLU A 71 5.22 6.12 5.97
C GLU A 71 5.67 6.19 4.50
N GLN A 72 6.28 5.12 3.98
CA GLN A 72 6.59 5.01 2.55
C GLN A 72 5.33 5.12 1.69
N PHE A 73 4.27 4.41 2.07
CA PHE A 73 3.03 4.40 1.31
C PHE A 73 2.34 5.78 1.26
N GLU A 74 2.40 6.56 2.34
CA GLU A 74 1.92 7.94 2.35
C GLU A 74 2.68 8.83 1.35
N GLN A 75 3.99 8.62 1.16
CA GLN A 75 4.78 9.33 0.12
C GLN A 75 4.28 9.00 -1.29
N TYR A 76 3.95 7.74 -1.55
CA TYR A 76 3.41 7.31 -2.84
C TYR A 76 2.04 7.94 -3.10
N LYS A 77 1.15 7.96 -2.10
CA LYS A 77 -0.16 8.64 -2.18
C LYS A 77 -0.04 10.13 -2.47
N GLN A 78 0.90 10.83 -1.84
CA GLN A 78 1.15 12.25 -2.11
C GLN A 78 1.56 12.48 -3.56
N SER A 79 2.40 11.60 -4.12
CA SER A 79 2.80 11.66 -5.52
C SER A 79 1.61 11.42 -6.46
N PHE A 80 0.80 10.40 -6.18
CA PHE A 80 -0.41 10.09 -6.95
C PHE A 80 -1.43 11.23 -6.94
N LYS A 81 -1.69 11.82 -5.76
CA LYS A 81 -2.67 12.91 -5.60
C LYS A 81 -2.36 14.11 -6.49
N LYS A 82 -1.07 14.40 -6.74
CA LYS A 82 -0.65 15.46 -7.65
C LYS A 82 -1.03 15.16 -9.10
N VAL A 83 -0.97 13.90 -9.52
CA VAL A 83 -1.31 13.49 -10.89
C VAL A 83 -2.80 13.32 -11.08
N ALA A 84 -3.49 12.66 -10.14
CA ALA A 84 -4.95 12.57 -10.16
C ALA A 84 -5.61 13.97 -10.24
N ASN A 85 -5.04 14.98 -9.57
CA ASN A 85 -5.55 16.35 -9.63
C ASN A 85 -5.20 17.10 -10.94
N ARG A 86 -4.18 16.66 -11.69
CA ARG A 86 -3.81 17.24 -13.00
C ARG A 86 -4.65 16.67 -14.14
N SER A 87 -5.04 15.40 -14.07
CA SER A 87 -5.89 14.76 -15.09
C SER A 87 -7.34 15.24 -15.09
N GLY A 88 -7.75 15.95 -14.04
CA GLY A 88 -9.10 16.53 -13.92
C GLY A 88 -9.21 18.01 -14.32
N GLN A 89 -8.17 18.60 -14.93
CA GLN A 89 -8.20 19.98 -15.45
C GLN A 89 -8.34 20.05 -16.97
#